data_AF-A0A5D0GH47-F1
#
_entry.id   AF-A0A5D0GH47-F1
#
_cell.length_a   1.000
_cell.length_b   1.000
_cell.length_c   1.000
_cell.angle_alpha   90.00
_cell.angle_beta   90.00
_cell.angle_gamma   90.00
#
_symmetry.space_group_name_H-M   'P 1'
#
loop_
_entity.id
_entity.type
_entity.pdbx_description
1 polymer ?
#
loop_
_entity_poly.entity_id
_entity_poly.type
_entity_poly.pdbx_seq_one_letter_code
_entity_poly.pdbx_strand_id
1 'polypeptide(L)'
;MFWAIFYFAIAILGRVFTYKKEIYPFFRWSLYSKTPNKLVYPYILVKKVGDSILPKPTNILDLYSVHDLALTDLNLMVNNFYQDTKPVLESELNYQGIFMKVLPENSEFTLYIKELDLSVKDYKNTEKHSQVLSVKNNKIIPFERNN
;
A
#
# COMPACT_ATOMS: atom_id res chain seq x y z
N MET A 1 20.54 -38.02 14.60
CA MET A 1 20.19 -37.98 16.04
C MET A 1 20.80 -36.76 16.76
N PHE A 2 22.10 -36.52 16.64
CA PHE A 2 22.79 -35.36 17.26
C PHE A 2 22.15 -33.99 16.97
N TRP A 3 21.87 -33.69 15.69
CA TRP A 3 21.23 -32.43 15.30
C TRP A 3 19.85 -32.21 15.91
N ALA A 4 19.07 -33.29 16.09
CA ALA A 4 17.74 -33.20 16.71
C ALA A 4 17.84 -32.80 18.19
N ILE A 5 18.80 -33.39 18.92
CA ILE A 5 19.06 -33.06 20.32
C ILE A 5 19.52 -31.60 20.45
N PHE A 6 20.41 -31.15 19.56
CA PHE A 6 20.90 -29.78 19.53
C PHE A 6 19.77 -28.76 19.28
N TYR A 7 18.89 -29.02 18.31
CA TYR A 7 17.74 -28.16 18.05
C TYR A 7 16.75 -28.13 19.21
N PHE A 8 16.53 -29.26 19.89
CA PHE A 8 15.64 -29.34 21.04
C PHE A 8 16.17 -28.53 22.23
N ALA A 9 17.49 -28.56 22.47
CA ALA A 9 18.12 -27.77 23.52
C ALA A 9 17.97 -26.26 23.28
N ILE A 10 18.20 -25.79 22.05
CA ILE A 10 18.00 -24.39 21.65
C ILE A 10 16.53 -23.96 21.85
N ALA A 11 15.58 -24.85 21.55
CA ALA A 11 14.16 -24.59 21.72
C ALA A 11 13.75 -24.38 23.19
N ILE A 12 14.26 -25.24 24.07
CA ILE A 12 13.99 -25.17 25.51
C ILE A 12 14.60 -23.89 26.09
N LEU A 13 15.84 -23.56 25.72
CA LEU A 13 16.49 -22.33 26.14
C LEU A 13 15.70 -21.09 25.66
N GLY A 14 15.28 -21.08 24.40
CA GLY A 14 14.43 -20.02 23.85
C GLY A 14 13.13 -19.85 24.65
N ARG A 15 12.44 -20.94 24.96
CA ARG A 15 11.16 -20.94 25.70
C ARG A 15 11.28 -20.43 27.14
N VAL A 16 12.37 -20.74 27.83
CA VAL A 16 12.56 -20.40 29.25
C VAL A 16 13.12 -18.99 29.42
N PHE A 17 14.05 -18.57 28.56
CA PHE A 17 14.81 -17.33 28.76
C PHE A 17 14.32 -16.15 27.92
N THR A 18 13.44 -16.34 26.91
CA THR A 18 12.82 -15.18 26.25
C THR A 18 11.62 -14.66 27.03
N TYR A 19 11.55 -13.34 27.17
CA TYR A 19 10.45 -12.63 27.86
C TYR A 19 9.05 -12.98 27.32
N LYS A 20 8.95 -13.42 26.07
CA LYS A 20 7.70 -13.82 25.40
C LYS A 20 7.47 -15.34 25.33
N LYS A 21 8.34 -16.17 25.92
CA LYS A 21 8.29 -17.65 25.89
C LYS A 21 8.17 -18.22 24.46
N GLU A 22 8.95 -17.69 23.53
CA GLU A 22 8.79 -18.01 22.11
C GLU A 22 9.55 -19.28 21.73
N ILE A 23 8.88 -20.15 20.99
CA ILE A 23 9.35 -21.48 20.61
C ILE A 23 10.03 -21.36 19.23
N TYR A 24 11.37 -21.40 19.22
CA TYR A 24 12.31 -21.44 18.08
C TYR A 24 12.69 -20.14 17.33
N PRO A 25 13.99 -20.00 16.94
CA PRO A 25 14.50 -18.89 16.11
C PRO A 25 14.31 -19.06 14.59
N PHE A 26 14.00 -20.27 14.07
CA PHE A 26 13.91 -20.51 12.61
C PHE A 26 12.71 -19.83 11.94
N PHE A 27 11.59 -19.64 12.64
CA PHE A 27 10.44 -18.92 12.11
C PHE A 27 10.58 -17.40 12.20
N ARG A 28 11.71 -16.89 12.73
CA ARG A 28 11.89 -15.47 12.99
C ARG A 28 12.86 -14.76 12.09
N TRP A 29 13.58 -15.42 11.19
CA TRP A 29 14.36 -14.66 10.20
C TRP A 29 13.48 -13.79 9.30
N SER A 30 12.24 -14.19 9.02
CA SER A 30 11.23 -13.30 8.43
C SER A 30 10.79 -12.17 9.37
N LEU A 31 10.75 -12.40 10.69
CA LEU A 31 10.48 -11.37 11.71
C LEU A 31 11.66 -10.41 11.97
N TYR A 32 12.88 -10.80 11.61
CA TYR A 32 14.06 -9.92 11.58
C TYR A 32 14.21 -9.18 10.24
N SER A 33 13.27 -9.34 9.31
CA SER A 33 13.11 -8.33 8.26
C SER A 33 12.84 -7.02 8.99
N LYS A 34 13.78 -6.07 8.91
CA LYS A 34 13.65 -4.78 9.57
C LYS A 34 12.35 -4.16 9.09
N THR A 35 11.32 -4.17 9.94
CA THR A 35 10.08 -3.45 9.65
C THR A 35 10.48 -2.00 9.39
N PRO A 36 10.14 -1.44 8.23
CA PRO A 36 10.59 -0.10 7.90
C PRO A 36 10.01 0.89 8.91
N ASN A 37 10.83 1.83 9.39
CA ASN A 37 10.39 2.86 10.32
C ASN A 37 9.31 3.78 9.71
N LYS A 38 9.24 3.86 8.38
CA LYS A 38 8.23 4.63 7.65
C LYS A 38 7.41 3.68 6.80
N LEU A 39 6.08 3.74 6.95
CA LEU A 39 5.16 3.05 6.06
C LEU A 39 4.53 4.08 5.11
N VAL A 40 4.63 3.83 3.81
CA VAL A 40 3.99 4.65 2.77
C VAL A 40 3.09 3.74 1.97
N TYR A 41 1.82 4.10 1.85
CA TYR A 41 0.87 3.34 1.07
C TYR A 41 -0.03 4.23 0.21
N PRO A 42 -0.15 3.95 -1.09
CA PRO A 42 -1.03 4.67 -1.99
C PRO A 42 -2.48 4.22 -1.82
N TYR A 43 -3.43 5.14 -2.04
CA TYR A 43 -4.85 4.83 -2.11
C TYR A 43 -5.55 5.80 -3.07
N ILE A 44 -6.71 5.40 -3.59
CA ILE A 44 -7.44 6.17 -4.59
C ILE A 44 -8.83 6.48 -4.08
N LEU A 45 -9.23 7.75 -4.18
CA LEU A 45 -10.60 8.18 -3.97
C LEU A 45 -11.23 8.54 -5.30
N VAL A 46 -12.35 7.89 -5.60
CA VAL A 46 -13.14 8.09 -6.81
C VAL A 46 -14.23 9.13 -6.50
N LYS A 47 -14.36 10.12 -7.37
CA LYS A 47 -15.40 11.16 -7.30
C LYS A 47 -16.51 10.93 -8.32
N LYS A 48 -16.18 10.33 -9.46
CA LYS A 48 -17.10 10.07 -10.57
C LYS A 48 -16.80 8.71 -11.19
N VAL A 49 -17.82 7.92 -11.48
CA VAL A 49 -17.75 6.65 -12.20
C VAL A 49 -18.59 6.80 -13.47
N GLY A 50 -17.96 6.78 -14.64
CA GLY A 50 -18.67 7.07 -15.89
C GLY A 50 -19.31 8.45 -15.82
N ASP A 51 -20.63 8.51 -16.02
CA ASP A 51 -21.41 9.75 -15.90
C ASP A 51 -22.01 9.97 -14.51
N SER A 52 -21.84 9.02 -13.60
CA SER A 52 -22.38 9.09 -12.25
C SER A 52 -21.42 9.78 -11.29
N ILE A 53 -21.85 10.89 -10.70
CA ILE A 53 -21.12 11.60 -9.65
C ILE A 53 -21.45 10.95 -8.31
N LEU A 54 -20.43 10.52 -7.58
CA LEU A 54 -20.61 9.93 -6.26
C LEU A 54 -20.94 11.04 -5.25
N PRO A 55 -21.88 10.82 -4.32
CA PRO A 55 -22.28 11.83 -3.32
C PRO A 55 -21.13 12.19 -2.37
N LYS A 56 -20.17 11.27 -2.21
CA LYS A 56 -18.92 11.48 -1.48
C LYS A 56 -17.76 10.78 -2.20
N PRO A 57 -16.54 11.35 -2.17
CA PRO A 57 -15.36 10.63 -2.63
C PRO A 57 -15.24 9.30 -1.89
N THR A 58 -15.19 8.20 -2.65
CA THR A 58 -15.24 6.84 -2.10
C THR A 58 -13.96 6.11 -2.44
N ASN A 59 -13.44 5.29 -1.53
CA ASN A 59 -12.24 4.51 -1.80
C ASN A 59 -12.56 3.51 -2.91
N ILE A 60 -11.65 3.36 -3.88
CA ILE A 60 -11.84 2.38 -4.97
C ILE A 60 -12.06 0.96 -4.44
N LEU A 61 -11.46 0.61 -3.30
CA LEU A 61 -11.65 -0.69 -2.64
C LEU A 61 -13.10 -0.93 -2.19
N ASP A 62 -13.86 0.13 -1.93
CA ASP A 62 -15.27 0.06 -1.53
C ASP A 62 -16.22 0.03 -2.76
N LEU A 63 -15.69 0.20 -3.97
CA LEU A 63 -16.44 0.20 -5.23
C LEU A 63 -16.40 -1.16 -5.93
N TYR A 64 -16.41 -2.25 -5.15
CA TYR A 64 -16.28 -3.62 -5.66
C TYR A 64 -17.24 -3.95 -6.81
N SER A 65 -18.49 -3.48 -6.71
CA SER A 65 -19.53 -3.69 -7.72
C SER A 65 -19.33 -2.95 -9.05
N VAL A 66 -18.28 -2.12 -9.16
CA VAL A 66 -17.99 -1.32 -10.36
C VAL A 66 -16.86 -1.92 -11.19
N HIS A 67 -15.86 -2.48 -10.53
CA HIS A 67 -14.62 -2.95 -11.19
C HIS A 67 -14.46 -4.47 -11.18
N ASP A 68 -15.25 -5.21 -10.39
CA ASP A 68 -15.25 -6.69 -10.32
C ASP A 68 -13.86 -7.33 -10.06
N LEU A 69 -12.96 -6.60 -9.39
CA LEU A 69 -11.61 -7.05 -9.06
C LEU A 69 -11.52 -7.51 -7.61
N ALA A 70 -10.79 -8.60 -7.38
CA ALA A 70 -10.44 -9.01 -6.02
C ALA A 70 -9.62 -7.92 -5.31
N LEU A 71 -9.82 -7.81 -3.99
CA LEU A 71 -9.20 -6.78 -3.16
C LEU A 71 -7.66 -6.78 -3.27
N THR A 72 -7.05 -7.96 -3.35
CA THR A 72 -5.59 -8.12 -3.48
C THR A 72 -5.08 -7.57 -4.80
N ASP A 73 -5.78 -7.87 -5.89
CA ASP A 73 -5.39 -7.44 -7.24
C ASP A 73 -5.55 -5.93 -7.37
N LEU A 74 -6.65 -5.38 -6.84
CA LEU A 74 -6.88 -3.94 -6.84
C LEU A 74 -5.82 -3.19 -6.03
N ASN A 75 -5.46 -3.68 -4.84
CA ASN A 75 -4.38 -3.07 -4.05
C ASN A 75 -3.04 -3.11 -4.79
N LEU A 76 -2.73 -4.22 -5.45
CA LEU A 76 -1.52 -4.35 -6.26
C LEU A 76 -1.54 -3.39 -7.47
N MET A 77 -2.69 -3.26 -8.13
CA MET A 77 -2.87 -2.32 -9.24
C MET A 77 -2.76 -0.86 -8.80
N VAL A 78 -3.31 -0.48 -7.64
CA VAL A 78 -3.16 0.87 -7.06
C VAL A 78 -1.69 1.15 -6.73
N ASN A 79 -0.97 0.16 -6.17
CA ASN A 79 0.45 0.31 -5.89
C ASN A 79 1.28 0.45 -7.16
N ASN A 80 1.02 -0.38 -8.18
CA ASN A 80 1.69 -0.28 -9.47
C ASN A 80 1.42 1.06 -10.13
N PHE A 81 0.17 1.54 -10.11
CA PHE A 81 -0.19 2.87 -10.61
C PHE A 81 0.57 3.98 -9.91
N TYR A 82 0.76 3.89 -8.59
CA TYR A 82 1.60 4.82 -7.86
C TYR A 82 3.08 4.73 -8.27
N GLN A 83 3.65 3.54 -8.46
CA GLN A 83 5.04 3.41 -8.91
C GLN A 83 5.22 3.95 -10.33
N ASP A 84 4.28 3.70 -11.24
CA ASP A 84 4.35 4.18 -12.63
C ASP A 84 4.21 5.71 -12.72
N THR A 85 3.58 6.33 -11.73
CA THR A 85 3.36 7.78 -11.68
C THR A 85 4.47 8.53 -10.95
N LYS A 86 5.39 7.83 -10.26
CA LYS A 86 6.62 8.44 -9.73
C LYS A 86 7.54 9.02 -10.80
N PRO A 87 7.89 8.30 -11.90
CA PRO A 87 8.74 8.86 -12.96
C PRO A 87 8.05 9.94 -13.80
N VAL A 88 6.71 10.10 -13.70
CA VAL A 88 5.97 11.23 -14.32
C VAL A 88 6.43 12.58 -13.74
N LEU A 89 7.05 12.60 -12.56
CA LEU A 89 7.68 13.79 -11.98
C LEU A 89 9.11 14.04 -12.49
N GLU A 90 9.72 13.11 -13.23
CA GLU A 90 11.17 13.11 -13.55
C GLU A 90 11.52 12.88 -15.05
N SER A 91 10.56 13.04 -15.98
CA SER A 91 10.76 13.32 -17.43
C SER A 91 10.56 12.24 -18.51
N GLU A 92 10.17 10.98 -18.23
CA GLU A 92 9.72 10.06 -19.31
C GLU A 92 8.52 9.19 -18.89
N LEU A 93 7.44 9.25 -19.68
CA LEU A 93 6.19 8.51 -19.49
C LEU A 93 6.34 7.08 -20.06
N ASN A 94 6.59 6.11 -19.19
CA ASN A 94 6.39 4.68 -19.50
C ASN A 94 5.19 4.11 -18.73
N TYR A 95 4.10 4.87 -18.65
CA TYR A 95 2.88 4.41 -18.02
C TYR A 95 2.17 3.35 -18.89
N GLN A 96 2.03 2.13 -18.37
CA GLN A 96 1.40 1.02 -19.10
C GLN A 96 -0.12 1.16 -19.31
N GLY A 97 -0.78 2.16 -18.70
CA GLY A 97 -2.21 2.41 -18.96
C GLY A 97 -3.18 1.42 -18.32
N ILE A 98 -2.69 0.39 -17.63
CA ILE A 98 -3.52 -0.74 -17.19
C ILE A 98 -4.54 -0.30 -16.13
N PHE A 99 -4.12 0.52 -15.17
CA PHE A 99 -5.01 0.99 -14.11
C PHE A 99 -6.15 1.89 -14.64
N MET A 100 -5.92 2.67 -15.70
CA MET A 100 -6.97 3.51 -16.30
C MET A 100 -8.15 2.72 -16.87
N LYS A 101 -7.98 1.41 -17.08
CA LYS A 101 -9.04 0.51 -17.56
C LYS A 101 -9.86 -0.12 -16.44
N VAL A 102 -9.48 0.08 -15.18
CA VAL A 102 -10.18 -0.50 -14.02
C VAL A 102 -11.55 0.14 -13.81
N LEU A 103 -11.66 1.44 -14.11
CA LEU A 103 -12.91 2.18 -14.04
C LEU A 103 -13.42 2.46 -15.46
N PRO A 104 -14.75 2.61 -15.64
CA PRO A 104 -15.33 3.04 -16.90
C PRO A 104 -14.71 4.34 -17.42
N GLU A 105 -14.78 4.57 -18.74
CA GLU A 105 -14.40 5.85 -19.33
C GLU A 105 -15.15 7.03 -18.68
N ASN A 106 -14.58 8.23 -18.73
CA ASN A 106 -15.11 9.43 -18.07
C ASN A 106 -15.16 9.39 -16.53
N SER A 107 -14.52 8.40 -15.90
CA SER A 107 -14.36 8.38 -14.45
C SER A 107 -13.36 9.43 -13.98
N GLU A 108 -13.59 9.96 -12.78
CA GLU A 108 -12.70 10.92 -12.12
C GLU A 108 -12.28 10.38 -10.77
N PHE A 109 -10.96 10.34 -10.54
CA PHE A 109 -10.39 9.85 -9.30
C PHE A 109 -9.11 10.60 -8.95
N THR A 110 -8.69 10.48 -7.70
CA THR A 110 -7.49 11.15 -7.18
C THR A 110 -6.65 10.15 -6.42
N LEU A 111 -5.37 10.12 -6.77
CA LEU A 111 -4.36 9.30 -6.13
C LEU A 111 -3.76 10.06 -4.95
N TYR A 112 -3.78 9.42 -3.80
CA TYR A 112 -3.21 9.90 -2.57
C TYR A 112 -2.15 8.93 -2.06
N ILE A 113 -1.24 9.43 -1.24
CA ILE A 113 -0.38 8.63 -0.39
C ILE A 113 -0.71 8.91 1.06
N LYS A 114 -0.67 7.86 1.86
CA LYS A 114 -0.66 7.96 3.31
C LYS A 114 0.70 7.52 3.84
N GLU A 115 1.26 8.35 4.70
CA GLU A 115 2.53 8.10 5.38
C GLU A 115 2.31 7.93 6.88
N LEU A 116 2.97 6.94 7.48
CA LEU A 116 2.98 6.67 8.91
C LEU A 116 4.43 6.48 9.39
N ASP A 117 4.74 6.99 10.58
CA ASP A 117 5.99 6.75 11.28
C ASP A 117 5.81 5.65 12.34
N LEU A 118 6.29 4.46 12.01
CA LEU A 118 6.24 3.26 12.85
C LEU A 118 7.31 3.25 13.93
N SER A 119 8.23 4.23 13.97
CA SER A 119 9.20 4.35 15.06
C SER A 119 8.57 4.85 16.37
N VAL A 120 7.40 5.48 16.29
CA VAL A 120 6.67 6.04 17.43
C VAL A 120 5.60 5.06 17.90
N LYS A 121 5.45 4.93 19.23
CA LYS A 121 4.46 4.03 19.85
C LYS A 121 3.02 4.32 19.39
N ASP A 122 2.70 5.59 19.18
CA ASP A 122 1.40 6.06 18.72
C ASP A 122 1.45 6.52 17.25
N TYR A 123 1.90 5.62 16.38
CA TYR A 123 2.11 5.88 14.96
C TYR A 123 0.85 6.37 14.23
N LYS A 124 -0.36 6.06 14.72
CA LYS A 124 -1.61 6.52 14.12
C LYS A 124 -1.72 8.04 14.10
N ASN A 125 -1.18 8.72 15.11
CA ASN A 125 -1.19 10.18 15.18
C ASN A 125 -0.13 10.84 14.28
N THR A 126 0.72 10.05 13.63
CA THR A 126 1.72 10.54 12.66
C THR A 126 1.22 10.51 11.22
N GLU A 127 -0.05 10.16 11.03
CA GLU A 127 -0.72 10.04 9.74
C GLU A 127 -0.65 11.34 8.93
N LYS A 128 0.01 11.26 7.78
CA LYS A 128 0.07 12.33 6.79
C LYS A 128 -0.52 11.86 5.47
N HIS A 129 -1.40 12.67 4.91
CA HIS A 129 -1.96 12.45 3.58
C HIS A 129 -1.39 13.46 2.61
N SER A 130 -1.04 13.01 1.42
CA SER A 130 -0.63 13.91 0.35
C SER A 130 -1.27 13.47 -0.96
N GLN A 131 -1.79 14.46 -1.69
CA GLN A 131 -2.30 14.24 -3.03
C GLN A 131 -1.10 14.12 -3.99
N VAL A 132 -1.13 13.12 -4.86
CA VAL A 132 -0.09 12.90 -5.88
C VAL A 132 -0.54 13.47 -7.21
N LEU A 133 -1.70 13.03 -7.69
CA LEU A 133 -2.27 13.44 -8.97
C LEU A 133 -3.77 13.22 -8.97
N SER A 134 -4.44 13.84 -9.93
CA SER A 134 -5.84 13.57 -10.24
C SER A 134 -5.99 13.10 -11.68
N VAL A 135 -6.96 12.24 -11.91
CA VAL A 135 -7.36 11.81 -13.24
C VAL A 135 -8.74 12.36 -13.52
N LYS A 136 -8.87 13.09 -14.63
CA LYS A 136 -10.14 13.61 -15.12
C LYS A 136 -10.25 13.37 -16.62
N ASN A 137 -11.35 12.78 -17.07
CA ASN A 137 -11.59 12.47 -18.50
C ASN A 137 -10.39 11.77 -19.14
N ASN A 138 -9.88 10.72 -18.49
CA ASN A 138 -8.70 9.96 -18.87
C ASN A 138 -7.37 10.75 -18.96
N LYS A 139 -7.33 12.01 -18.51
CA LYS A 139 -6.11 12.81 -18.46
C LYS A 139 -5.55 12.87 -17.05
N ILE A 140 -4.25 12.60 -16.92
CA ILE A 140 -3.51 12.74 -15.67
C ILE A 140 -3.16 14.21 -15.48
N ILE A 141 -3.54 14.77 -14.34
CA ILE A 141 -3.25 16.13 -13.91
C ILE A 141 -2.35 16.00 -12.66
N PRO A 142 -1.03 16.24 -12.79
CA PRO A 142 -0.12 16.20 -11.64
C PRO A 142 -0.47 17.30 -10.64
N PHE A 143 -0.22 17.05 -9.35
CA PHE A 143 -0.36 18.08 -8.33
C PHE A 143 0.94 18.88 -8.24
N GLU A 144 0.90 20.19 -8.46
CA GLU A 144 2.03 21.07 -8.20
C GLU A 144 2.32 21.07 -6.70
N ARG A 145 3.44 20.48 -6.29
CA ARG A 145 4.01 20.75 -4.96
C ARG A 145 4.57 22.16 -5.02
N ASN A 146 3.85 23.13 -4.43
CA ASN A 146 4.48 24.38 -4.05
C ASN A 146 5.61 24.03 -3.08
N ASN A 147 6.86 24.16 -3.55
CA ASN A 147 8.07 24.02 -2.75
C ASN A 147 8.13 25.08 -1.66
#